data_AF-A0A7C7BMK3-F1
#
_entry.id   AF-A0A7C7BMK3-F1
#
_cell.length_a   1.000
_cell.length_b   1.000
_cell.length_c   1.000
_cell.angle_alpha   90.00
_cell.angle_beta   90.00
_cell.angle_gamma   90.00
#
_symmetry.space_group_name_H-M   'P 1'
#
loop_
_entity.id
_entity.type
_entity.pdbx_description
1 polymer ?
#
loop_
_entity_poly.entity_id
_entity_poly.type
_entity_poly.pdbx_seq_one_letter_code
_entity_poly.pdbx_strand_id
1 'polypeptide(L)'
;LPDDMLVKVDRMTMAHSLEARVPFLDHRLIEYMVGVSKTVKMEGFERKSVLRNAIGSKLPPELLKAPKKGFAVPLRHWFANDALQKELNALQKNDIGMHPGVISELIEDNRNEKFDYGNFIWMLMVLNKSIESN
;
A
#
# COMPACT_ATOMS: atom_id res chain seq x y z
N LEU A 1 10.56 6.18 -4.67
CA LEU A 1 11.35 5.01 -4.19
C LEU A 1 12.08 5.38 -2.90
N PRO A 2 12.98 6.40 -2.88
CA PRO A 2 13.57 6.92 -1.65
C PRO A 2 12.48 7.44 -0.70
N ASP A 3 11.67 8.39 -1.16
CA ASP A 3 10.69 9.11 -0.33
C ASP A 3 9.34 8.38 -0.17
N ASP A 4 9.30 7.09 -0.44
CA ASP A 4 8.07 6.29 -0.28
C ASP A 4 8.39 4.98 0.41
N MET A 5 8.70 3.93 -0.35
CA MET A 5 8.87 2.59 0.20
C MET A 5 10.15 2.43 1.05
N LEU A 6 11.28 3.00 0.61
CA LEU A 6 12.55 2.80 1.30
C LEU A 6 12.56 3.48 2.67
N VAL A 7 12.08 4.72 2.78
CA VAL A 7 11.94 5.42 4.06
C VAL A 7 11.01 4.66 5.02
N LYS A 8 9.89 4.09 4.52
CA LYS A 8 8.98 3.31 5.36
C LYS A 8 9.64 2.05 5.89
N VAL A 9 10.29 1.27 5.02
CA VAL A 9 10.98 0.04 5.42
C VAL A 9 12.09 0.34 6.42
N ASP A 10 12.96 1.29 6.10
CA ASP A 10 14.10 1.68 6.95
C ASP A 10 13.66 2.12 8.35
N ARG A 11 12.72 3.07 8.45
CA ARG A 11 12.24 3.57 9.74
C ARG A 11 11.60 2.47 10.58
N MET A 12 10.81 1.59 9.97
CA MET A 12 10.14 0.52 10.69
C MET A 12 11.12 -0.57 11.13
N THR A 13 12.09 -0.95 10.30
CA THR A 13 13.06 -1.99 10.69
C THR A 13 14.04 -1.48 11.74
N MET A 14 14.55 -0.26 11.58
CA MET A 14 15.46 0.35 12.55
C MET A 14 14.80 0.59 13.91
N ALA A 15 13.51 0.95 13.94
CA ALA A 15 12.74 1.03 15.20
C ALA A 15 12.70 -0.29 15.98
N HIS A 16 12.95 -1.42 15.32
CA HIS A 16 13.00 -2.75 15.93
C HIS A 16 14.40 -3.39 15.87
N SER A 17 15.47 -2.59 15.67
CA SER A 17 16.85 -3.08 15.55
C SER A 17 17.05 -4.16 14.46
N LEU A 18 16.24 -4.11 13.40
CA LEU A 18 16.34 -4.99 12.23
C LEU A 18 16.99 -4.25 11.06
N GLU A 19 17.95 -4.90 10.42
CA GLU A 19 18.57 -4.39 9.19
C GLU A 19 17.87 -4.97 7.95
N ALA A 20 17.15 -4.14 7.20
CA ALA A 20 16.55 -4.54 5.93
C ALA A 20 17.55 -4.44 4.78
N ARG A 21 17.62 -5.48 3.95
CA ARG A 21 18.41 -5.47 2.71
C ARG A 21 17.48 -5.40 1.49
N VAL A 22 17.91 -4.68 0.45
CA VAL A 22 17.15 -4.45 -0.79
C VAL A 22 17.91 -4.95 -2.02
N PRO A 23 18.04 -6.29 -2.24
CA PRO A 23 18.92 -6.86 -3.27
C PRO A 23 18.65 -6.38 -4.70
N PHE A 24 17.40 -6.02 -5.01
CA PHE A 24 17.03 -5.49 -6.34
C PHE A 24 17.58 -4.08 -6.63
N LEU A 25 18.13 -3.40 -5.62
CA LEU A 25 18.82 -2.11 -5.75
C LEU A 25 20.35 -2.22 -5.69
N ASP A 26 20.91 -3.44 -5.78
CA ASP A 26 22.36 -3.62 -5.90
C ASP A 26 22.88 -2.93 -7.17
N HIS A 27 23.94 -2.12 -7.03
CA HIS A 27 24.49 -1.32 -8.12
C HIS A 27 24.95 -2.19 -9.29
N ARG A 28 25.51 -3.38 -9.05
CA ARG A 28 25.98 -4.29 -10.12
C ARG A 28 24.81 -4.82 -10.95
N LEU A 29 23.68 -5.11 -10.29
CA LEU A 29 22.46 -5.53 -10.97
C LEU A 29 21.91 -4.38 -11.82
N ILE A 30 21.87 -3.17 -11.27
CA ILE A 30 21.39 -1.98 -12.00
C ILE A 30 22.28 -1.70 -13.21
N GLU A 31 23.59 -1.63 -13.03
CA GLU A 31 24.58 -1.38 -14.08
C GLU A 31 24.47 -2.41 -15.21
N TYR A 32 24.37 -3.70 -14.86
CA TYR A 32 24.13 -4.75 -15.83
C TYR A 32 22.81 -4.53 -16.59
N MET A 33 21.72 -4.27 -15.87
CA MET A 33 20.41 -4.08 -16.47
C MET A 33 20.32 -2.82 -17.32
N VAL A 34 21.13 -1.78 -17.09
CA VAL A 34 21.16 -0.58 -17.95
C VAL A 34 21.52 -0.94 -19.39
N GLY A 35 22.48 -1.85 -19.60
CA GLY A 35 22.91 -2.30 -20.93
C GLY A 35 21.91 -3.23 -21.64
N VAL A 36 20.94 -3.80 -20.92
CA VAL A 36 19.96 -4.73 -21.49
C VAL A 36 18.92 -3.99 -22.33
N SER A 37 18.67 -4.47 -23.56
CA SER A 37 17.66 -3.92 -24.47
C SER A 37 16.26 -3.85 -23.82
N LYS A 38 15.52 -2.79 -24.12
CA LYS A 38 14.14 -2.60 -23.64
C LYS A 38 13.22 -3.75 -24.06
N THR A 39 13.42 -4.31 -25.25
CA THR A 39 12.62 -5.42 -25.78
C THR A 39 12.78 -6.68 -24.95
N VAL A 40 13.96 -6.91 -24.38
CA VAL A 40 14.21 -8.04 -23.46
C VAL A 40 13.55 -7.79 -22.10
N LYS A 41 13.59 -6.55 -21.60
CA LYS A 41 12.98 -6.16 -20.31
C LYS A 41 11.46 -6.26 -20.27
N MET A 42 10.81 -6.14 -21.43
CA MET A 42 9.35 -6.13 -21.60
C MET A 42 8.94 -6.93 -22.84
N GLU A 43 9.48 -8.13 -22.98
CA GLU A 43 9.12 -9.05 -24.05
C GLU A 43 7.61 -9.30 -24.05
N GLY A 44 6.95 -9.17 -25.20
CA GLY A 44 5.49 -9.34 -25.31
C GLY A 44 4.67 -8.35 -24.48
N PHE A 45 5.24 -7.20 -24.09
CA PHE A 45 4.64 -6.25 -23.13
C PHE A 45 4.37 -6.86 -21.74
N GLU A 46 5.00 -7.98 -21.41
CA GLU A 46 4.85 -8.62 -20.12
C GLU A 46 5.70 -7.94 -19.05
N ARG A 47 5.06 -7.55 -17.95
CA ARG A 47 5.76 -7.01 -16.79
C ARG A 47 6.54 -8.13 -16.10
N LYS A 48 7.77 -7.80 -15.67
CA LYS A 48 8.67 -8.71 -14.96
C LYS A 48 9.13 -9.91 -15.81
N SER A 49 9.12 -9.82 -17.15
CA SER A 49 9.51 -10.93 -18.05
C SER A 49 10.86 -11.54 -17.67
N VAL A 50 11.89 -10.71 -17.50
CA VAL A 50 13.25 -11.14 -17.13
C VAL A 50 13.26 -11.91 -15.81
N LEU A 51 12.51 -11.45 -14.80
CA LEU A 51 12.44 -12.12 -13.51
C LEU A 51 11.71 -13.46 -13.62
N ARG A 52 10.61 -13.52 -14.38
CA ARG A 52 9.85 -14.76 -14.61
C ARG A 52 10.70 -15.78 -15.37
N ASN A 53 11.45 -15.35 -16.37
CA ASN A 53 12.34 -16.24 -17.13
C ASN A 53 13.52 -16.73 -16.29
N ALA A 54 14.08 -15.88 -15.42
CA ALA A 54 15.26 -16.22 -14.62
C ALA A 54 14.98 -17.17 -13.45
N ILE A 55 13.84 -17.01 -12.75
CA ILE A 55 13.54 -17.78 -11.52
C ILE A 55 12.20 -18.50 -11.55
N GLY A 56 11.39 -18.33 -12.61
CA GLY A 56 10.01 -18.79 -12.62
C GLY A 56 9.87 -20.30 -12.49
N SER A 57 10.83 -21.08 -13.00
CA SER A 57 10.87 -22.53 -12.83
C SER A 57 11.06 -22.99 -11.38
N LYS A 58 11.49 -22.09 -10.48
CA LYS A 58 11.66 -22.35 -9.04
C LYS A 58 10.46 -21.89 -8.22
N LEU A 59 9.45 -21.28 -8.83
CA LEU A 59 8.28 -20.74 -8.14
C LEU A 59 7.05 -21.61 -8.43
N PRO A 60 6.08 -21.65 -7.49
CA PRO A 60 4.76 -22.22 -7.77
C PRO A 60 4.13 -21.61 -9.04
N PRO A 61 3.53 -22.42 -9.94
CA PRO A 61 2.98 -21.95 -11.20
C PRO A 61 1.97 -20.80 -11.07
N GLU A 62 1.25 -20.75 -9.95
CA GLU A 62 0.25 -19.73 -9.65
C GLU A 62 0.88 -18.32 -9.54
N LEU A 63 2.12 -18.24 -9.03
CA LEU A 63 2.85 -16.96 -8.91
C LEU A 63 3.32 -16.42 -10.27
N LEU A 64 3.46 -17.29 -11.27
CA LEU A 64 3.85 -16.88 -12.63
C LEU A 64 2.73 -16.10 -13.33
N LYS A 65 1.48 -16.31 -12.92
CA LYS A 65 0.31 -15.61 -13.47
C LYS A 65 -0.23 -14.53 -12.53
N ALA A 66 0.31 -14.43 -11.31
CA ALA A 66 -0.15 -13.46 -10.34
C ALA A 66 0.04 -12.01 -10.85
N PRO A 67 -0.98 -11.14 -10.69
CA PRO A 67 -0.88 -9.74 -11.08
C PRO A 67 0.12 -9.00 -10.18
N LYS A 68 0.66 -7.88 -10.67
CA LYS A 68 1.49 -6.99 -9.85
C LYS A 68 0.61 -6.39 -8.75
N LYS A 69 0.87 -6.75 -7.50
CA LYS A 69 0.31 -6.10 -6.32
C LYS A 69 1.26 -5.00 -5.83
N GLY A 70 0.71 -3.85 -5.49
CA GLY A 70 1.43 -2.79 -4.79
C GLY A 70 1.47 -3.06 -3.28
N PHE A 71 2.17 -2.20 -2.56
CA PHE A 71 2.21 -2.20 -1.08
C PHE A 71 1.15 -1.25 -0.53
N ALA A 72 -0.12 -1.46 -0.92
CA ALA A 72 -1.22 -0.65 -0.43
C ALA A 72 -1.52 -1.00 1.03
N VAL A 73 -1.84 0.02 1.83
CA VAL A 73 -2.37 -0.18 3.19
C VAL A 73 -3.78 -0.77 3.06
N PRO A 74 -4.11 -1.86 3.77
CA PRO A 74 -5.42 -2.49 3.67
C PRO A 74 -6.47 -1.71 4.48
N LEU A 75 -6.71 -0.46 4.11
CA LEU A 75 -7.55 0.50 4.85
C LEU A 75 -8.97 -0.03 5.06
N ARG A 76 -9.58 -0.62 4.04
CA ARG A 76 -10.90 -1.27 4.17
C ARG A 76 -10.96 -2.22 5.35
N HIS A 77 -9.96 -3.10 5.47
CA HIS A 77 -9.87 -4.07 6.55
C HIS A 77 -9.56 -3.40 7.90
N TRP A 78 -8.68 -2.41 7.92
CA TRP A 78 -8.35 -1.68 9.15
C TRP A 78 -9.55 -0.94 9.74
N PHE A 79 -10.45 -0.42 8.90
CA PHE A 79 -11.67 0.25 9.34
C PHE A 79 -12.84 -0.70 9.60
N ALA A 80 -12.81 -1.90 9.01
CA ALA A 80 -13.75 -2.95 9.38
C ALA A 80 -13.46 -3.48 10.80
N ASN A 81 -12.19 -3.55 11.19
CA ASN A 81 -11.75 -4.01 12.49
C ASN A 81 -11.69 -2.88 13.52
N ASP A 82 -11.71 -3.23 14.82
CA ASP A 82 -11.67 -2.27 15.94
C ASP A 82 -10.34 -1.51 16.10
N ALA A 83 -9.37 -1.72 15.19
CA ALA A 83 -8.03 -1.16 15.28
C ALA A 83 -7.99 0.39 15.26
N LEU A 84 -8.98 1.03 14.65
CA LEU A 84 -9.09 2.49 14.52
C LEU A 84 -10.41 3.04 15.09
N GLN A 85 -11.07 2.27 15.98
CA GLN A 85 -12.40 2.64 16.47
C GLN A 85 -12.41 3.98 17.22
N LYS A 86 -11.33 4.30 17.94
CA LYS A 86 -11.21 5.57 18.66
C LYS A 86 -11.24 6.76 17.70
N GLU A 87 -10.49 6.66 16.61
CA GLU A 87 -10.40 7.69 15.58
C GLU A 87 -11.70 7.82 14.80
N LEU A 88 -12.38 6.69 14.51
CA LEU A 88 -13.70 6.69 13.89
C LEU A 88 -14.74 7.39 14.78
N ASN A 89 -14.72 7.12 16.08
CA ASN A 89 -15.61 7.78 17.04
C ASN A 89 -15.36 9.29 17.12
N ALA A 90 -14.10 9.73 16.98
CA ALA A 90 -13.77 11.16 16.94
C ALA A 90 -14.31 11.81 15.65
N LEU A 91 -14.12 11.12 14.51
CA LEU A 91 -14.62 11.58 13.21
C LEU A 91 -16.14 11.79 13.20
N GLN A 92 -16.90 10.94 13.89
CA GLN A 92 -18.36 11.06 13.98
C GLN A 92 -18.85 12.20 14.88
N LYS A 93 -18.00 12.74 15.76
CA LYS A 93 -18.37 13.78 16.74
C LYS A 93 -18.03 15.18 16.28
N ASN A 94 -16.99 15.33 15.47
CA ASN A 94 -16.50 16.63 15.06
C ASN A 94 -17.23 17.15 13.82
N ASP A 95 -17.45 18.46 13.77
CA ASP A 95 -17.97 19.10 12.58
C ASP A 95 -16.83 19.32 11.57
N ILE A 96 -16.77 18.42 10.59
CA ILE A 96 -15.86 18.53 9.44
C ILE A 96 -16.57 19.06 8.18
N GLY A 97 -17.75 19.67 8.35
CA GLY A 97 -18.60 20.13 7.24
C GLY A 97 -19.37 19.01 6.55
N MET A 98 -19.51 17.84 7.19
CA MET A 98 -20.31 16.71 6.71
C MET A 98 -21.27 16.23 7.81
N HIS A 99 -22.50 15.90 7.42
CA HIS A 99 -23.51 15.44 8.37
C HIS A 99 -23.07 14.11 9.05
N PRO A 100 -23.12 14.01 10.40
CA PRO A 100 -22.65 12.82 11.12
C PRO A 100 -23.30 11.50 10.69
N GLY A 101 -24.56 11.56 10.24
CA GLY A 101 -25.28 10.40 9.69
C GLY A 101 -24.61 9.82 8.44
N VAL A 102 -24.08 10.68 7.55
CA VAL A 102 -23.39 10.24 6.33
C VAL A 102 -22.07 9.55 6.67
N ILE A 103 -21.31 10.11 7.61
CA ILE A 103 -20.05 9.51 8.09
C ILE A 103 -20.32 8.12 8.66
N SER A 104 -21.38 7.98 9.45
CA SER A 104 -21.76 6.72 10.08
C SER A 104 -22.18 5.66 9.05
N GLU A 105 -22.93 6.06 8.02
CA GLU A 105 -23.30 5.19 6.90
C GLU A 105 -22.07 4.70 6.13
N LEU A 106 -21.12 5.59 5.82
CA LEU A 106 -19.88 5.22 5.12
C LEU A 106 -19.04 4.21 5.90
N ILE A 107 -18.92 4.39 7.21
CA ILE A 107 -18.20 3.46 8.09
C ILE A 107 -18.90 2.10 8.10
N GLU A 108 -20.22 2.09 8.24
CA GLU A 108 -21.00 0.85 8.33
C GLU A 108 -21.03 0.10 6.99
N ASP A 109 -21.18 0.79 5.86
CA ASP A 109 -21.12 0.19 4.53
C ASP A 109 -19.72 -0.39 4.23
N ASN A 110 -18.65 0.24 4.73
CA ASN A 110 -17.29 -0.30 4.62
C ASN A 110 -17.10 -1.54 5.51
N ARG A 111 -17.61 -1.50 6.74
CA ARG A 111 -17.53 -2.60 7.71
C ARG A 111 -18.31 -3.83 7.23
N ASN A 112 -19.50 -3.62 6.67
CA ASN A 112 -20.34 -4.68 6.11
C ASN A 112 -19.95 -5.10 4.69
N GLU A 113 -18.80 -4.63 4.21
CA GLU A 113 -18.24 -5.00 2.91
C GLU A 113 -19.10 -4.66 1.68
N LYS A 114 -20.11 -3.81 1.85
CA LYS A 114 -21.03 -3.38 0.78
C LYS A 114 -20.33 -2.51 -0.26
N PHE A 115 -19.48 -1.58 0.20
CA PHE A 115 -18.63 -0.74 -0.64
C PHE A 115 -17.25 -0.53 0.00
N ASP A 116 -16.22 -0.29 -0.81
CA ASP A 116 -14.88 0.07 -0.30
C ASP A 116 -14.77 1.58 -0.12
N TYR A 117 -14.97 2.05 1.12
CA TYR A 117 -14.75 3.45 1.48
C TYR A 117 -13.43 3.67 2.22
N GLY A 118 -12.53 2.69 2.29
CA GLY A 118 -11.34 2.75 3.15
C GLY A 118 -10.45 3.97 2.88
N ASN A 119 -10.17 4.27 1.61
CA ASN A 119 -9.40 5.48 1.26
C ASN A 119 -10.16 6.77 1.62
N PHE A 120 -11.48 6.79 1.44
CA PHE A 120 -12.29 7.98 1.69
C PHE A 120 -12.37 8.29 3.19
N ILE A 121 -12.65 7.27 4.01
CA ILE A 121 -12.65 7.38 5.48
C ILE A 121 -11.29 7.87 5.98
N TRP A 122 -10.19 7.34 5.43
CA TRP A 122 -8.84 7.81 5.76
C TRP A 122 -8.64 9.30 5.44
N MET A 123 -9.11 9.79 4.28
CA MET A 123 -9.03 11.21 3.94
C MET A 123 -9.84 12.07 4.92
N LEU A 124 -11.05 11.64 5.30
CA LEU A 124 -11.86 12.36 6.30
C LEU A 124 -11.16 12.39 7.67
N MET A 125 -10.50 11.31 8.08
CA MET A 125 -9.71 11.28 9.31
C MET A 125 -8.52 12.24 9.27
N VAL A 126 -7.80 12.30 8.15
CA VAL A 126 -6.67 13.23 7.98
C VAL A 126 -7.18 14.67 8.01
N LEU A 127 -8.31 14.95 7.34
CA LEU A 127 -8.97 16.26 7.38
C LEU A 127 -9.34 16.64 8.81
N ASN A 128 -10.01 15.75 9.54
CA ASN A 128 -10.40 15.97 10.94
C ASN A 128 -9.20 16.35 11.81
N LYS A 129 -8.11 15.59 11.74
CA LYS A 129 -6.88 15.89 12.49
C LYS A 129 -6.24 17.22 12.10
N SER A 130 -6.34 17.60 10.82
CA SER A 130 -5.79 18.87 10.32
C SER A 130 -6.59 20.07 10.84
N ILE A 131 -7.91 19.91 11.01
CA ILE A 131 -8.78 20.92 11.62
C ILE A 131 -8.48 21.05 13.12
N GLU A 132 -8.29 19.95 13.85
CA GLU A 132 -7.96 19.96 15.28
C GLU A 132 -6.58 20.57 15.61
N SER A 133 -5.65 20.58 14.65
CA SER A 133 -4.27 21.05 14.86
C SER A 133 -4.05 22.54 14.56
N ASN A 134 -5.11 23.27 14.16
CA ASN A 134 -5.12 24.72 13.98
C ASN A 134 -5.94 25.38 15.09
#